data_AF-A0A532C4W2-F1
#
_entry.id   AF-A0A532C4W2-F1
#
_cell.length_a   1.000
_cell.length_b   1.000
_cell.length_c   1.000
_cell.angle_alpha   90.00
_cell.angle_beta   90.00
_cell.angle_gamma   90.00
#
_symmetry.space_group_name_H-M   'P 1'
#
loop_
_entity.id
_entity.type
_entity.pdbx_description
1 polymer ?
#
loop_
_entity_poly.entity_id
_entity_poly.type
_entity_poly.pdbx_seq_one_letter_code
_entity_poly.pdbx_strand_id
1 'polypeptide(L)' 'MAPLFRMAAGLVAEMGGTLPHGAIIAREYGLPAVANVSGVTTRLKEGDHISLDAERGEIVVQARAGD' A
#
# COMPACT_ATOMS: atom_id res chain seq x y z
N MET A 1 9.97 -4.43 -10.47
CA MET A 1 9.50 -3.92 -9.16
C MET A 1 10.54 -3.04 -8.45
N ALA A 2 11.83 -3.38 -8.45
CA ALA A 2 12.89 -2.59 -7.78
C ALA A 2 12.95 -1.07 -8.07
N PRO A 3 12.69 -0.53 -9.29
CA PRO A 3 12.72 0.93 -9.49
C PRO A 3 11.50 1.67 -8.93
N LEU A 4 10.35 1.00 -8.78
CA LEU A 4 9.11 1.66 -8.32
C LEU A 4 9.12 1.93 -6.81
N PHE A 5 9.75 1.06 -6.02
CA PHE A 5 9.82 1.23 -4.57
C PHE A 5 10.56 2.50 -4.16
N ARG A 6 11.61 2.91 -4.90
CA ARG A 6 12.34 4.14 -4.59
C ARG A 6 11.53 5.43 -4.81
N MET A 7 10.46 5.37 -5.60
CA MET A 7 9.63 6.54 -5.91
C MET A 7 8.28 6.52 -5.17
N ALA A 8 7.90 5.38 -4.60
CA ALA A 8 6.65 5.26 -3.85
C ALA A 8 6.79 5.93 -2.48
N ALA A 9 5.70 6.51 -1.97
CA ALA A 9 5.62 6.97 -0.58
C ALA A 9 5.18 5.85 0.39
N GLY A 10 4.62 4.76 -0.16
CA GLY A 10 4.16 3.59 0.57
C GLY A 10 3.61 2.54 -0.37
N LEU A 11 3.38 1.34 0.16
CA LEU A 11 2.83 0.20 -0.58
C LEU A 11 1.58 -0.34 0.11
N VAL A 12 0.53 -0.57 -0.67
CA VAL A 12 -0.64 -1.33 -0.21
C VAL A 12 -0.88 -2.49 -1.17
N ALA A 13 -1.06 -3.71 -0.63
CA ALA A 13 -1.18 -4.91 -1.45
C ALA A 13 -2.35 -5.81 -1.05
N GLU A 14 -3.16 -6.17 -2.04
CA GLU A 14 -4.11 -7.29 -2.04
C GLU A 14 -3.39 -8.58 -2.41
N MET A 15 -2.86 -9.30 -1.44
CA MET A 15 -2.47 -10.69 -1.66
C MET A 15 -2.90 -11.48 -0.43
N GLY A 16 -3.70 -12.52 -0.68
CA GLY A 16 -4.06 -13.53 0.31
C GLY A 16 -3.12 -14.74 0.20
N GLY A 17 -2.62 -15.22 1.33
CA GLY A 17 -1.69 -16.35 1.43
C GLY A 17 -0.28 -15.95 1.88
N THR A 18 0.44 -16.90 2.50
CA THR A 18 1.74 -16.74 3.19
C THR A 18 2.64 -15.71 2.53
N LEU A 19 2.75 -14.53 3.18
CA LEU A 19 3.60 -13.38 2.84
C LEU A 19 4.38 -13.52 1.52
N PRO A 20 3.79 -13.13 0.38
CA PRO A 20 4.54 -13.09 -0.86
C PRO A 20 5.57 -11.97 -0.72
N HIS A 21 6.84 -12.33 -0.98
CA HIS A 21 8.07 -11.53 -1.06
C HIS A 21 7.93 -9.99 -1.09
N GLY A 22 6.95 -9.42 -1.82
CA GLY A 22 6.72 -7.98 -1.94
C GLY A 22 6.52 -7.19 -0.64
N ALA A 23 5.85 -7.75 0.38
CA ALA A 23 5.67 -7.05 1.66
C ALA A 23 6.97 -6.98 2.48
N ILE A 24 7.79 -8.02 2.42
CA ILE A 24 9.12 -8.08 3.05
C ILE A 24 10.06 -7.11 2.32
N ILE A 25 10.10 -7.18 1.00
CA ILE A 25 10.93 -6.32 0.15
C ILE A 25 10.59 -4.83 0.34
N ALA A 26 9.30 -4.46 0.46
CA ALA A 26 8.93 -3.07 0.70
C ALA A 26 9.45 -2.54 2.05
N ARG A 27 9.42 -3.37 3.10
CA ARG A 27 10.01 -3.04 4.40
C ARG A 27 11.54 -2.98 4.33
N GLU A 28 12.18 -3.85 3.55
CA GLU A 28 13.64 -3.81 3.33
C GLU A 28 14.09 -2.54 2.60
N TYR A 29 13.22 -1.95 1.77
CA TYR A 29 13.44 -0.64 1.13
C TYR A 29 13.03 0.56 2.02
N GLY A 30 12.63 0.33 3.27
CA GLY A 30 12.25 1.39 4.22
C GLY A 30 10.90 2.05 3.95
N LEU A 31 10.04 1.43 3.12
CA LEU A 31 8.73 1.96 2.80
C LEU A 31 7.68 1.47 3.79
N PRO A 32 6.74 2.35 4.22
CA PRO A 32 5.55 1.89 4.90
C PRO A 32 4.75 0.98 3.97
N ALA A 33 4.50 -0.25 4.41
CA ALA A 33 3.86 -1.27 3.60
C ALA A 33 2.77 -2.00 4.38
N VAL A 34 1.54 -1.98 3.87
CA VAL A 34 0.40 -2.73 4.40
C VAL A 34 -0.03 -3.78 3.38
N ALA A 35 0.03 -5.05 3.76
CA ALA A 35 -0.35 -6.17 2.91
C ALA A 35 -1.59 -6.89 3.46
N ASN A 36 -2.17 -7.79 2.66
CA ASN A 36 -3.33 -8.60 3.02
C ASN A 36 -4.62 -7.77 3.25
N VAL A 37 -4.77 -6.66 2.52
CA VAL A 37 -5.96 -5.81 2.60
C VAL A 37 -6.94 -6.22 1.51
N SER A 38 -7.94 -7.03 1.86
CA SER A 38 -8.91 -7.53 0.88
C SER A 38 -9.77 -6.41 0.29
N GLY A 39 -9.87 -6.35 -1.04
CA GLY A 39 -10.71 -5.39 -1.75
C GLY A 39 -10.14 -3.96 -1.80
N VAL A 40 -8.89 -3.73 -1.41
CA VAL A 40 -8.21 -2.43 -1.52
C VAL A 40 -8.14 -1.86 -2.95
N THR A 41 -7.91 -2.65 -3.99
CA THR A 41 -7.80 -2.13 -5.37
C THR A 41 -9.15 -1.77 -5.95
N THR A 42 -10.22 -2.36 -5.41
CA THR A 42 -11.61 -1.97 -5.73
C THR A 42 -12.06 -0.73 -4.95
N ARG A 43 -11.52 -0.53 -3.73
CA ARG A 43 -11.91 0.57 -2.82
C ARG A 43 -11.11 1.85 -3.03
N LEU A 44 -9.86 1.74 -3.46
CA LEU A 44 -8.97 2.84 -3.79
C LEU A 44 -8.91 2.99 -5.30
N LYS A 45 -9.01 4.22 -5.77
CA LYS A 45 -8.88 4.55 -7.19
C LYS A 45 -7.62 5.35 -7.45
N GLU A 46 -7.15 5.31 -8.68
CA GLU A 46 -6.09 6.21 -9.13
C GLU A 46 -6.50 7.66 -8.88
N GLY A 47 -5.62 8.43 -8.24
CA GLY A 47 -5.87 9.81 -7.83
C GLY A 47 -6.46 9.97 -6.42
N ASP A 48 -6.84 8.89 -5.72
CA ASP A 48 -7.21 8.99 -4.31
C ASP A 48 -5.99 9.40 -3.47
N HIS A 49 -6.16 10.43 -2.64
CA HIS A 49 -5.15 10.80 -1.66
C HIS A 49 -5.39 10.00 -0.38
N ILE A 50 -4.41 9.19 0.01
CA ILE A 50 -4.51 8.30 1.16
C ILE A 50 -3.41 8.57 2.18
N SER A 51 -3.72 8.33 3.45
CA SER A 51 -2.74 8.19 4.53
C SER A 51 -2.57 6.70 4.83
N LEU A 52 -1.32 6.28 5.01
CA LEU A 52 -0.94 4.91 5.28
C LEU A 52 -0.20 4.84 6.61
N ASP A 53 -0.73 4.06 7.55
CA ASP A 53 -0.07 3.73 8.82
C ASP A 53 0.34 2.25 8.78
N ALA A 54 1.63 2.00 8.55
CA ALA A 54 2.16 0.66 8.47
C ALA A 54 2.41 0.00 9.84
N GLU A 55 2.48 0.77 10.92
CA GLU A 55 2.62 0.22 12.28
C GLU A 55 1.28 -0.33 12.77
N ARG A 56 0.20 0.39 12.50
CA ARG A 56 -1.17 0.00 12.88
C ARG A 56 -1.87 -0.86 11.82
N GLY A 57 -1.35 -0.86 10.59
CA GLY A 57 -1.95 -1.55 9.46
C GLY A 57 -3.22 -0.85 8.92
N GLU A 58 -3.30 0.47 9.08
CA GLU A 58 -4.47 1.27 8.75
C GLU A 58 -4.27 2.08 7.47
N ILE A 59 -5.34 2.20 6.68
CA ILE A 59 -5.37 2.99 5.44
C ILE A 59 -6.57 3.92 5.52
N VAL A 60 -6.34 5.22 5.41
CA VAL A 60 -7.37 6.25 5.52
C VAL A 60 -7.39 7.07 4.23
N VAL A 61 -8.56 7.18 3.61
CA VAL A 61 -8.73 8.05 2.43
C VAL A 61 -8.96 9.48 2.90
N GLN A 62 -8.06 10.38 2.49
CA GLN A 62 -8.08 11.80 2.83
C GLN A 62 -8.87 12.61 1.80
N ALA A 63 -8.71 12.29 0.52
CA ALA A 63 -9.46 12.87 -0.58
C ALA A 63 -9.71 11.81 -1.66
N ARG A 64 -10.86 11.89 -2.32
CA ARG A 64 -11.20 11.00 -3.44
C ARG A 64 -10.78 11.63 -4.75
N ALA A 65 -10.42 10.79 -5.71
CA ALA A 65 -10.18 11.23 -7.07
C ALA A 65 -11.44 11.92 -7.62
N GLY A 66 -11.36 13.24 -7.85
CA GLY A 66 -12.44 14.03 -8.46
C GLY A 66 -13.31 14.85 -7.49
N ASP A 67 -12.94 14.94 -6.21
CA ASP A 67 -13.46 15.95 -5.26
C ASP A 67 -12.67 17.28 -5.42
#